data_AF-A0A1A9WN20-F1
#
_entry.id   AF-A0A1A9WN20-F1
#
_cell.length_a   1.000
_cell.length_b   1.000
_cell.length_c   1.000
_cell.angle_alpha   90.00
_cell.angle_beta   90.00
_cell.angle_gamma   90.00
#
_symmetry.space_group_name_H-M   'P 1'
#
loop_
_entity.id
_entity.type
_entity.pdbx_description
1 polymer ?
#
loop_
_entity_poly.entity_id
_entity_poly.type
_entity_poly.pdbx_seq_one_letter_code
_entity_poly.pdbx_strand_id
1 'polypeptide(L)'
;MIKRVMTDIDVKAGLQQILKRIDAAYEKRPKDRDIDKPLLVAVSKTKPVEMIIDAYSVGQRHFGENYVQELVDKSQHPDILQKCPDIKWHFIGHLQNNKINKSYLKINPSTFGGIWERT
;
A
#
# COMPACT_ATOMS: atom_id res chain seq x y z
N MET A 1 -31.29 -10.14 1.50
CA MET A 1 -29.91 -10.37 1.04
C MET A 1 -29.43 -9.10 0.36
N ILE A 2 -28.92 -8.14 1.14
CA ILE A 2 -28.55 -6.81 0.63
C ILE A 2 -27.04 -6.82 0.42
N LYS A 3 -26.58 -6.98 -0.81
CA LYS A 3 -25.19 -6.70 -1.17
C LYS A 3 -25.14 -5.77 -2.36
N ARG A 4 -24.41 -4.67 -2.15
CA ARG A 4 -23.74 -3.84 -3.14
C ARG A 4 -24.53 -2.65 -3.69
N VAL A 5 -24.71 -1.65 -2.83
CA VAL A 5 -24.58 -0.25 -3.26
C VAL A 5 -23.24 0.24 -2.68
N MET A 6 -22.14 -0.17 -3.30
CA MET A 6 -20.88 0.56 -3.22
C MET A 6 -20.66 1.04 -4.63
N THR A 7 -20.91 2.33 -4.85
CA THR A 7 -20.54 3.10 -6.05
C THR A 7 -19.29 2.50 -6.69
N ASP A 8 -19.33 2.19 -8.00
CA ASP A 8 -18.20 1.74 -8.79
C ASP A 8 -17.07 2.77 -8.69
N ILE A 9 -16.23 2.65 -7.65
CA ILE A 9 -14.98 3.37 -7.57
C ILE A 9 -14.09 2.68 -8.58
N ASP A 10 -13.88 3.34 -9.71
CA ASP A 10 -12.89 2.90 -10.70
C ASP A 10 -11.49 3.16 -10.14
N VAL A 11 -10.97 2.17 -9.40
CA VAL A 11 -9.63 2.17 -8.81
C VAL A 11 -8.58 2.41 -9.88
N LYS A 12 -8.79 1.90 -11.10
CA LYS A 12 -7.87 2.05 -12.22
C LYS A 12 -7.82 3.50 -12.68
N ALA A 13 -8.97 4.13 -12.95
CA ALA A 13 -9.03 5.52 -13.36
C ALA A 13 -8.42 6.45 -12.29
N GLY A 14 -8.76 6.20 -11.02
CA GLY A 14 -8.20 6.94 -9.89
C GLY A 14 -6.67 6.83 -9.83
N LEU A 15 -6.13 5.61 -9.93
CA LEU A 15 -4.69 5.39 -9.88
C LEU A 15 -3.95 6.06 -11.03
N GLN A 16 -4.46 5.92 -12.26
CA GLN A 16 -3.86 6.56 -13.44
C GLN A 16 -3.83 8.09 -13.30
N GLN A 17 -4.89 8.68 -12.75
CA GLN A 17 -4.94 10.11 -12.52
C GLN A 17 -3.89 10.57 -11.50
N ILE A 18 -3.68 9.81 -10.43
CA ILE A 18 -2.67 10.14 -9.42
C ILE A 18 -1.26 9.97 -9.98
N LEU A 19 -0.98 8.90 -10.73
CA LEU A 19 0.32 8.69 -11.37
C LEU A 19 0.67 9.85 -12.31
N LYS A 20 -0.27 10.29 -13.15
CA LYS A 20 -0.08 11.47 -14.02
C LYS A 20 0.25 12.74 -13.24
N ARG A 21 -0.38 12.94 -12.08
CA ARG A 21 -0.11 14.10 -11.21
C ARG A 21 1.28 14.03 -10.59
N ILE A 22 1.71 12.84 -10.18
CA ILE A 22 3.06 12.61 -9.67
C ILE A 22 4.09 12.91 -10.75
N ASP A 23 3.87 12.42 -11.97
CA ASP A 23 4.77 12.64 -13.11
C ASP A 23 4.88 14.12 -13.45
N ALA A 24 3.74 14.81 -13.53
CA ALA A 24 3.71 16.24 -13.80
C ALA A 24 4.39 17.07 -12.69
N ALA A 25 4.28 16.65 -11.43
CA ALA A 25 4.98 17.30 -10.32
C ALA A 25 6.49 17.02 -10.35
N TYR A 26 6.88 15.78 -10.65
CA TYR A 26 8.26 15.35 -10.79
C TYR A 26 8.98 16.11 -11.91
N GLU A 27 8.35 16.31 -13.06
CA GLU A 27 8.97 17.04 -14.18
C GLU A 27 9.09 18.55 -13.94
N LYS A 28 8.21 19.14 -13.12
CA LYS A 28 8.22 20.58 -12.82
C LYS A 28 9.31 20.99 -11.84
N ARG A 29 9.91 20.04 -11.13
CA ARG A 29 10.92 20.36 -10.10
C ARG A 29 12.23 20.82 -10.77
N PRO A 30 13.03 21.64 -10.07
CA PRO A 30 14.41 21.93 -10.49
C PRO A 30 15.23 20.65 -10.69
N LYS A 31 15.94 20.54 -11.82
CA LYS A 31 16.82 19.40 -12.15
C LYS A 31 18.25 19.61 -11.65
N ASP A 32 18.44 20.56 -10.72
CA ASP A 32 19.71 20.89 -10.08
C ASP A 32 20.15 19.85 -9.04
N ARG A 33 19.22 18.98 -8.63
CA ARG A 33 19.48 17.85 -7.73
C ARG A 33 18.99 16.56 -8.39
N ASP A 34 19.86 15.57 -8.41
CA ASP A 34 19.48 14.22 -8.80
C ASP A 34 18.71 13.57 -7.65
N ILE A 35 17.39 13.55 -7.77
CA ILE A 35 16.49 12.96 -6.77
C ILE A 35 15.56 11.95 -7.45
N ASP A 36 15.42 10.79 -6.84
CA ASP A 36 14.57 9.72 -7.38
C ASP A 36 13.10 10.14 -7.49
N LYS A 37 12.36 9.43 -8.34
CA LYS A 37 10.93 9.61 -8.47
C LYS A 37 10.22 9.22 -7.19
N PRO A 38 9.29 10.05 -6.68
CA PRO A 38 8.56 9.71 -5.48
C PRO A 38 7.75 8.43 -5.71
N LEU A 39 7.82 7.54 -4.73
CA LEU A 39 7.10 6.28 -4.71
C LEU A 39 5.65 6.50 -4.28
N LEU A 40 4.69 5.96 -5.04
CA LEU A 40 3.29 5.95 -4.65
C LEU A 40 2.98 4.74 -3.76
N VAL A 41 2.64 4.99 -2.50
CA VAL A 41 2.12 3.98 -1.56
C VAL A 41 0.60 4.13 -1.47
N ALA A 42 -0.15 3.13 -1.95
CA ALA A 42 -1.61 3.14 -1.94
C ALA A 42 -2.13 2.71 -0.56
N VAL A 43 -2.83 3.59 0.16
CA VAL A 43 -3.35 3.29 1.49
C VAL A 43 -4.64 2.48 1.37
N SER A 44 -4.61 1.22 1.81
CA SER A 44 -5.72 0.27 1.67
C SER A 44 -6.50 0.04 2.96
N LYS A 45 -6.21 0.76 4.04
CA LYS A 45 -6.95 0.67 5.31
C LYS A 45 -8.46 0.77 5.09
N THR A 46 -9.21 -0.11 5.74
CA THR A 46 -10.67 -0.26 5.63
C THR A 46 -11.20 -0.58 4.23
N LYS A 47 -10.33 -0.83 3.25
CA LYS A 47 -10.70 -1.28 1.89
C LYS A 47 -10.66 -2.80 1.81
N PRO A 48 -11.62 -3.40 1.09
CA PRO A 48 -11.68 -4.85 0.94
C PRO A 48 -10.59 -5.34 -0.03
N VAL A 49 -10.28 -6.64 0.04
CA VAL A 49 -9.18 -7.26 -0.71
C VAL A 49 -9.36 -7.14 -2.23
N GLU A 50 -10.59 -7.13 -2.72
CA GLU A 50 -10.89 -6.97 -4.14
C GLU A 50 -10.34 -5.66 -4.71
N MET A 51 -10.42 -4.55 -3.96
CA MET A 51 -9.86 -3.27 -4.41
C MET A 51 -8.33 -3.29 -4.47
N ILE A 52 -7.68 -4.11 -3.64
CA ILE A 52 -6.22 -4.30 -3.65
C ILE A 52 -5.82 -5.09 -4.90
N ILE A 53 -6.59 -6.13 -5.24
CA ILE A 53 -6.40 -6.92 -6.46
C ILE A 53 -6.62 -6.04 -7.69
N ASP A 54 -7.66 -5.21 -7.71
CA ASP A 54 -7.94 -4.28 -8.81
C ASP A 54 -6.78 -3.30 -9.01
N ALA A 55 -6.29 -2.68 -7.93
CA ALA A 55 -5.11 -1.81 -7.97
C ALA A 55 -3.84 -2.57 -8.43
N TYR A 56 -3.66 -3.81 -7.97
CA TYR A 56 -2.52 -4.64 -8.35
C TYR A 56 -2.53 -4.98 -9.84
N SER A 57 -3.71 -5.27 -10.40
CA SER A 57 -3.88 -5.60 -11.82
C SER A 57 -3.42 -4.49 -12.76
N VAL A 58 -3.40 -3.24 -12.27
CA VAL A 58 -2.98 -2.05 -13.03
C VAL A 58 -1.57 -1.57 -12.68
N GLY A 59 -0.80 -2.39 -11.96
CA GLY A 59 0.62 -2.17 -11.69
C GLY A 59 0.95 -1.61 -10.31
N GLN A 60 -0.04 -1.34 -9.45
CA GLN A 60 0.26 -0.94 -8.06
C GLN A 60 0.91 -2.10 -7.31
N ARG A 61 2.01 -1.84 -6.61
CA ARG A 61 2.73 -2.85 -5.82
C ARG A 61 2.92 -2.48 -4.36
N HIS A 62 2.95 -1.18 -4.05
CA HIS A 62 3.21 -0.70 -2.70
C HIS A 62 1.89 -0.34 -2.00
N PHE A 63 1.58 -1.01 -0.90
CA PHE A 63 0.33 -0.80 -0.17
C PHE A 63 0.61 -0.45 1.29
N GLY A 64 -0.15 0.51 1.82
CA GLY A 64 0.00 1.05 3.16
C GLY A 64 -1.16 0.65 4.08
N GLU A 65 -0.85 0.16 5.28
CA GLU A 65 -1.83 -0.17 6.32
C GLU A 65 -1.56 0.55 7.63
N ASN A 66 -2.64 0.92 8.33
CA ASN A 66 -2.57 1.64 9.61
C ASN A 66 -2.60 0.69 10.82
N TYR A 67 -3.16 -0.52 10.66
CA TYR A 67 -3.35 -1.48 11.74
C TYR A 67 -2.61 -2.77 11.40
N VAL A 68 -1.79 -3.26 12.35
CA VAL A 68 -0.94 -4.43 12.10
C VAL A 68 -1.79 -5.68 11.85
N GLN A 69 -2.89 -5.86 12.58
CA GLN A 69 -3.79 -7.00 12.36
C GLN A 69 -4.36 -6.99 10.94
N GLU A 70 -4.82 -5.84 10.46
CA GLU A 70 -5.35 -5.71 9.10
C GLU A 70 -4.28 -5.99 8.03
N LEU A 71 -3.04 -5.54 8.26
CA LEU A 71 -1.91 -5.88 7.40
C LEU A 71 -1.65 -7.39 7.36
N VAL A 72 -1.61 -8.05 8.52
CA VAL A 72 -1.43 -9.51 8.61
C VAL A 72 -2.56 -10.22 7.88
N ASP A 73 -3.80 -9.88 8.20
CA ASP A 73 -4.99 -10.54 7.63
C ASP A 73 -5.01 -10.40 6.09
N LYS A 74 -4.68 -9.22 5.56
CA LYS A 74 -4.61 -8.98 4.11
C LYS A 74 -3.41 -9.66 3.46
N SER A 75 -2.22 -9.56 4.06
CA SER A 75 -0.99 -10.14 3.50
C SER A 75 -1.04 -11.67 3.45
N GLN A 76 -1.77 -12.30 4.38
CA GLN A 76 -1.98 -13.75 4.43
C GLN A 76 -3.27 -14.20 3.74
N HIS A 77 -4.04 -13.28 3.15
CA HIS A 77 -5.27 -13.64 2.48
C HIS A 77 -4.98 -14.55 1.27
N PRO A 78 -5.68 -15.69 1.10
CA PRO A 78 -5.38 -16.64 0.02
C PRO A 78 -5.38 -16.02 -1.38
N ASP A 79 -6.37 -15.15 -1.67
CA ASP A 79 -6.41 -14.43 -2.94
C ASP A 79 -5.21 -13.51 -3.17
N ILE A 80 -4.71 -12.84 -2.12
CA ILE A 80 -3.55 -11.96 -2.21
C ILE A 80 -2.29 -12.79 -2.47
N LEU A 81 -2.10 -13.87 -1.72
CA LEU A 81 -0.96 -14.77 -1.90
C LEU A 81 -0.93 -15.39 -3.31
N GLN A 82 -2.09 -15.73 -3.86
CA GLN A 82 -2.19 -16.35 -5.19
C GLN A 82 -2.11 -15.34 -6.34
N LYS A 83 -2.80 -14.20 -6.24
CA LYS A 83 -2.99 -13.25 -7.36
C LYS A 83 -2.01 -12.08 -7.32
N CYS A 84 -1.48 -11.77 -6.14
CA CYS A 84 -0.68 -10.57 -5.90
C CYS A 84 0.64 -10.88 -5.15
N PRO A 85 1.48 -11.80 -5.64
CA PRO A 85 2.66 -12.30 -4.90
C PRO A 85 3.71 -11.22 -4.64
N ASP A 86 3.78 -10.18 -5.47
CA ASP A 86 4.83 -9.15 -5.41
C ASP A 86 4.40 -7.89 -4.62
N ILE A 87 3.34 -7.97 -3.81
CA ILE A 87 2.93 -6.83 -2.99
C ILE A 87 4.02 -6.51 -1.96
N LYS A 88 4.35 -5.23 -1.87
CA LYS A 88 5.18 -4.64 -0.83
C LYS A 88 4.28 -3.93 0.17
N TRP A 89 4.13 -4.52 1.35
CA TRP A 89 3.34 -3.96 2.44
C TRP A 89 4.17 -2.95 3.24
N HIS A 90 3.54 -1.82 3.58
CA HIS A 90 4.11 -0.73 4.36
C HIS A 90 3.20 -0.50 5.56
N PHE A 91 3.74 -0.55 6.76
CA PHE A 91 3.01 -0.11 7.94
C PHE A 91 3.23 1.41 8.12
N ILE A 92 2.14 2.18 8.03
CA ILE A 92 2.17 3.66 8.12
C ILE A 92 1.36 4.19 9.32
N GLY A 93 0.91 3.29 10.20
CA GLY A 93 0.17 3.62 11.40
C GLY A 93 1.06 4.09 12.55
N HIS A 94 0.42 4.62 13.59
CA HIS A 94 1.12 4.92 14.84
C HIS A 94 1.41 3.63 15.60
N LEU A 95 2.69 3.29 15.76
CA LEU A 95 3.10 2.11 16.50
C LEU A 95 3.04 2.40 18.01
N GLN A 96 1.93 2.05 18.64
CA GLN A 96 1.84 2.10 20.11
C GLN A 96 2.72 1.00 20.70
N ASN A 97 3.67 1.36 21.58
CA ASN A 97 4.67 0.45 22.16
C ASN A 97 4.08 -0.86 22.72
N ASN A 98 2.86 -0.82 23.28
CA ASN A 98 2.20 -1.98 23.89
C ASN A 98 1.51 -2.93 22.90
N LYS A 99 1.52 -2.63 21.59
CA LYS A 99 0.94 -3.49 20.55
C LYS A 99 1.98 -4.23 19.71
N ILE A 100 3.26 -4.11 20.02
CA ILE A 100 4.33 -4.88 19.38
C ILE A 100 4.40 -6.28 20.05
N ASN A 101 3.40 -7.12 19.82
CA ASN A 101 3.55 -8.54 20.13
C ASN A 101 4.63 -9.13 19.21
N LYS A 102 5.53 -9.95 19.77
CA LYS A 102 6.61 -10.65 19.04
C LYS A 102 6.10 -11.48 17.84
N SER A 103 4.82 -11.81 17.79
CA SER A 103 4.19 -12.47 16.63
C SER A 103 4.19 -11.60 15.37
N TYR A 104 4.10 -10.28 15.50
CA TYR A 104 4.08 -9.35 14.36
C TYR A 104 5.46 -9.17 13.70
N LEU A 105 6.54 -9.56 14.39
CA LEU A 105 7.90 -9.57 13.83
C LEU A 105 8.19 -10.80 12.95
N LYS A 106 7.25 -11.75 12.85
CA LYS A 106 7.35 -12.90 11.93
C LYS A 106 6.90 -12.56 10.50
N ILE A 107 6.40 -11.35 10.27
CA ILE A 107 6.10 -10.85 8.93
C ILE A 107 7.45 -10.56 8.28
N ASN A 108 7.68 -11.13 7.09
CA ASN A 108 8.90 -11.09 6.29
C ASN A 108 9.72 -9.80 6.52
N PRO A 109 11.04 -9.84 6.82
CA PRO A 109 11.84 -8.65 7.18
C PRO A 109 11.72 -7.48 6.19
N SER A 110 11.42 -7.77 4.91
CA SER A 110 11.15 -6.78 3.87
C SER A 110 9.87 -5.94 4.09
N THR A 111 8.97 -6.36 4.98
CA THR A 111 7.68 -5.73 5.29
C THR A 111 7.81 -4.58 6.29
N PHE A 112 8.91 -4.57 7.05
CA PHE A 112 9.28 -3.45 7.93
C PHE A 112 10.40 -2.58 7.32
N GLY A 113 10.61 -2.68 6.01
CA GLY A 113 11.61 -1.91 5.28
C GLY A 113 11.34 -0.40 5.33
N GLY A 114 12.08 0.29 6.21
CA GLY A 114 12.81 1.48 5.79
C GLY A 114 12.19 2.87 5.98
N ILE A 115 11.46 3.14 7.07
CA ILE A 115 11.20 4.54 7.51
C ILE A 115 11.76 4.83 8.92
N TRP A 116 12.25 3.83 9.66
CA TRP A 116 12.67 4.00 11.05
C TRP A 116 14.19 4.08 11.30
N GLU A 117 15.03 4.09 10.25
CA GLU A 117 16.50 4.12 10.41
C GLU A 117 17.14 5.51 10.25
N ARG A 118 16.37 6.60 10.37
CA ARG A 118 16.95 7.95 10.41
C ARG A 118 16.34 8.83 11.50
N THR A 119 16.85 8.64 12.71
CA THR A 119 17.06 9.67 13.73
C THR A 119 18.35 9.37 14.45
#